data_AF-A0A444K6G9-F1
#
_entry.id   AF-A0A444K6G9-F1
#
_cell.length_a   1.000
_cell.length_b   1.000
_cell.length_c   1.000
_cell.angle_alpha   90.00
_cell.angle_beta   90.00
_cell.angle_gamma   90.00
#
_symmetry.space_group_name_H-M   'P 1'
#
loop_
_entity.id
_entity.type
_entity.pdbx_description
1 polymer ?
#
loop_
_entity_poly.entity_id
_entity_poly.type
_entity_poly.pdbx_seq_one_letter_code
_entity_poly.pdbx_strand_id
1 'polypeptide(L)'
;MELPAPLRQGVERLLEHVPLPALKQAARTLSDRYRAELRDGRLHMAEDMAVKAYLATRLPATYAAVRASLDALAEARSDFQPRTLLDIGAGPGTMLWATLDLWSDLEAAVMLEASAAVRKIGQTLAAETVAARTEWLAGDATIDLTDLQPADLVTA
;
A
#
# COMPACT_ATOMS: atom_id res chain seq x y z
N MET A 1 -8.10 4.53 14.09
CA MET A 1 -8.22 5.37 12.89
C MET A 1 -8.94 4.55 11.83
N GLU A 2 -9.93 5.13 11.15
CA GLU A 2 -10.66 4.46 10.08
C GLU A 2 -10.00 4.71 8.72
N LEU A 3 -10.22 3.80 7.76
CA LEU A 3 -9.80 4.02 6.37
C LEU A 3 -10.59 5.18 5.75
N PRO A 4 -9.99 5.99 4.86
CA PRO A 4 -10.70 6.97 4.06
C PRO A 4 -11.86 6.31 3.31
N ALA A 5 -13.00 6.98 3.23
CA ALA A 5 -14.20 6.39 2.63
C ALA A 5 -13.98 5.85 1.20
N PRO A 6 -13.24 6.53 0.30
CA PRO A 6 -12.98 5.99 -1.05
C PRO A 6 -12.17 4.69 -1.02
N LEU A 7 -11.15 4.60 -0.16
CA LEU A 7 -10.35 3.38 0.01
C LEU A 7 -11.20 2.24 0.58
N ARG A 8 -11.97 2.50 1.63
CA ARG A 8 -12.86 1.51 2.24
C ARG A 8 -13.84 0.94 1.21
N GLN A 9 -14.50 1.80 0.45
CA GLN A 9 -15.43 1.39 -0.61
C GLN A 9 -14.73 0.62 -1.74
N GLY A 10 -13.52 1.02 -2.12
CA GLY A 10 -12.72 0.30 -3.10
C GLY A 10 -12.38 -1.13 -2.64
N VAL A 11 -12.00 -1.28 -1.38
CA VAL A 11 -11.75 -2.59 -0.76
C VAL A 11 -13.03 -3.42 -0.72
N GLU A 12 -14.15 -2.84 -0.31
CA GLU A 12 -15.45 -3.53 -0.28
C GLU A 12 -15.83 -4.08 -1.68
N ARG A 13 -15.71 -3.26 -2.73
CA ARG A 13 -15.97 -3.68 -4.12
C ARG A 13 -15.06 -4.83 -4.57
N LEU A 14 -13.77 -4.78 -4.23
CA LEU A 14 -12.82 -5.84 -4.57
C LEU A 14 -13.14 -7.17 -3.87
N LEU A 15 -13.83 -7.13 -2.73
CA LEU A 15 -14.16 -8.29 -1.92
C LEU A 15 -15.59 -8.80 -2.11
N GLU A 16 -16.49 -8.02 -2.71
CA GLU A 16 -17.93 -8.28 -2.81
C GLU A 16 -18.29 -9.69 -3.34
N HIS A 17 -17.55 -10.18 -4.34
CA HIS A 17 -17.81 -11.48 -4.98
C HIS A 17 -16.85 -12.59 -4.54
N VAL A 18 -16.09 -12.38 -3.47
CA VAL A 18 -15.15 -13.37 -2.96
C VAL A 18 -15.85 -14.28 -1.95
N PRO A 19 -15.88 -15.62 -2.16
CA PRO A 19 -16.44 -16.53 -1.18
C PRO A 19 -15.72 -16.42 0.17
N LEU A 20 -16.47 -16.13 1.24
CA LEU A 20 -15.91 -15.97 2.58
C LEU A 20 -15.04 -17.15 3.05
N PRO A 21 -15.36 -18.43 2.78
CA PRO A 21 -14.48 -19.55 3.13
C PRO A 21 -13.11 -19.49 2.44
N ALA A 22 -13.09 -19.10 1.16
CA ALA A 22 -11.86 -18.96 0.39
C ALA A 22 -11.01 -17.80 0.93
N LEU A 23 -11.63 -16.65 1.22
CA LEU A 23 -10.96 -15.49 1.80
C LEU A 23 -10.35 -15.81 3.17
N LYS A 24 -11.10 -16.52 4.04
CA LYS A 24 -10.60 -16.95 5.37
C LYS A 24 -9.40 -17.90 5.24
N GLN A 25 -9.46 -18.86 4.31
CA GLN A 25 -8.37 -19.78 4.08
C GLN A 25 -7.11 -19.04 3.58
N ALA A 26 -7.28 -18.13 2.61
CA ALA A 26 -6.19 -17.30 2.11
C ALA A 26 -5.58 -16.41 3.20
N ALA A 27 -6.41 -15.81 4.06
CA ALA A 27 -5.94 -15.01 5.20
C ALA A 27 -5.14 -15.82 6.21
N ARG A 28 -5.56 -17.07 6.47
CA ARG A 28 -4.80 -17.99 7.33
C ARG A 28 -3.43 -18.32 6.72
N THR A 29 -3.40 -18.75 5.46
CA THR A 29 -2.16 -19.04 4.75
C THR A 29 -1.21 -17.84 4.73
N LEU A 30 -1.74 -16.63 4.46
CA LEU A 30 -0.97 -15.40 4.48
C LEU A 30 -0.38 -15.11 5.88
N SER A 31 -1.20 -15.24 6.92
CA SER A 31 -0.78 -15.02 8.31
C SER A 31 0.31 -15.98 8.73
N ASP A 32 0.18 -17.26 8.38
CA ASP A 32 1.17 -18.29 8.70
C ASP A 32 2.51 -18.01 7.99
N ARG A 33 2.48 -17.58 6.72
CA ARG A 33 3.71 -17.19 5.98
C ARG A 33 4.43 -16.01 6.63
N TYR A 34 3.71 -14.97 7.06
CA TYR A 34 4.32 -13.82 7.72
C TYR A 34 4.90 -14.17 9.10
N ARG A 35 4.20 -15.00 9.89
CA ARG A 35 4.66 -15.39 11.24
C ARG A 35 5.87 -16.32 11.21
N ALA A 36 5.93 -17.20 10.24
CA ALA A 36 7.05 -18.12 10.08
C ALA A 36 8.30 -17.44 9.50
N GLU A 37 8.25 -16.13 9.20
CA GLU A 37 9.32 -15.36 8.56
C GLU A 37 9.91 -16.09 7.36
N LEU A 38 9.06 -16.79 6.59
CA LEU A 38 9.52 -17.61 5.47
C LEU A 38 10.10 -16.71 4.39
N ARG A 39 11.42 -16.55 4.41
CA ARG A 39 12.22 -15.91 3.37
C ARG A 39 12.60 -16.95 2.32
N ASP A 40 11.58 -17.64 1.80
CA ASP A 40 11.72 -18.67 0.76
C ASP A 40 11.91 -18.09 -0.65
N GLY A 41 12.19 -16.78 -0.74
CA GLY A 41 12.30 -16.03 -1.99
C GLY A 41 10.96 -15.76 -2.68
N ARG A 42 9.83 -16.28 -2.16
CA ARG A 42 8.51 -16.05 -2.76
C ARG A 42 7.84 -14.85 -2.10
N LEU A 43 7.32 -13.97 -2.94
CA LEU A 43 6.50 -12.84 -2.50
C LEU A 43 5.31 -13.33 -1.67
N HIS A 44 5.09 -12.71 -0.50
CA HIS A 44 3.96 -13.07 0.37
C HIS A 44 2.60 -12.87 -0.32
N MET A 45 2.52 -11.95 -1.28
CA MET A 45 1.32 -11.62 -2.04
C MET A 45 1.55 -11.79 -3.55
N ALA A 46 1.95 -12.99 -3.98
CA ALA A 46 2.18 -13.27 -5.41
C ALA A 46 0.89 -13.38 -6.24
N GLU A 47 -0.25 -13.66 -5.61
CA GLU A 47 -1.52 -13.98 -6.26
C GLU A 47 -2.67 -13.09 -5.78
N ASP A 48 -3.64 -12.83 -6.65
CA ASP A 48 -4.80 -11.95 -6.40
C ASP A 48 -5.53 -12.29 -5.08
N MET A 49 -5.72 -13.58 -4.78
CA MET A 49 -6.41 -13.99 -3.56
C MET A 49 -5.60 -13.67 -2.29
N ALA A 50 -4.26 -13.74 -2.36
CA ALA A 50 -3.42 -13.33 -1.24
C ALA A 50 -3.49 -11.81 -1.01
N VAL A 51 -3.55 -11.01 -2.08
CA VAL A 51 -3.72 -9.55 -1.97
C VAL A 51 -5.07 -9.20 -1.34
N LYS A 52 -6.17 -9.81 -1.80
CA LYS A 52 -7.51 -9.61 -1.23
C LYS A 52 -7.58 -10.02 0.24
N ALA A 53 -6.93 -11.13 0.61
CA ALA A 53 -6.81 -11.52 2.02
C ALA A 53 -6.03 -10.48 2.85
N TYR A 54 -4.96 -9.90 2.29
CA TYR A 54 -4.24 -8.80 2.92
C TYR A 54 -5.14 -7.56 3.12
N LEU A 55 -5.89 -7.15 2.09
CA LEU A 55 -6.81 -6.01 2.18
C LEU A 55 -7.85 -6.21 3.28
N ALA A 56 -8.41 -7.42 3.40
CA ALA A 56 -9.43 -7.73 4.38
C ALA A 56 -8.92 -7.80 5.82
N THR A 57 -7.65 -8.17 6.04
CA THR A 57 -7.16 -8.56 7.38
C THR A 57 -6.01 -7.73 7.92
N ARG A 58 -5.27 -7.01 7.06
CA ARG A 58 -4.06 -6.27 7.46
C ARG A 58 -4.11 -4.80 7.12
N LEU A 59 -4.69 -4.44 5.96
CA LEU A 59 -4.73 -3.06 5.49
C LEU A 59 -5.23 -2.06 6.55
N PRO A 60 -6.35 -2.27 7.28
CA PRO A 60 -6.82 -1.28 8.25
C PRO A 60 -5.82 -0.99 9.37
N ALA A 61 -5.15 -2.03 9.89
CA ALA A 61 -4.16 -1.89 10.94
C ALA A 61 -2.87 -1.25 10.41
N THR A 62 -2.43 -1.64 9.20
CA THR A 62 -1.27 -1.03 8.55
C THR A 62 -1.51 0.46 8.25
N TYR A 63 -2.71 0.83 7.75
CA TYR A 63 -3.08 2.22 7.55
C TYR A 63 -3.02 3.03 8.83
N ALA A 64 -3.62 2.52 9.92
CA ALA A 64 -3.61 3.21 11.21
C ALA A 64 -2.19 3.41 11.75
N ALA A 65 -1.31 2.42 11.60
CA ALA A 65 0.09 2.53 12.00
C ALA A 65 0.83 3.59 11.17
N VAL A 66 0.68 3.57 9.85
CA VAL A 66 1.30 4.54 8.95
C VAL A 66 0.84 5.96 9.25
N ARG A 67 -0.48 6.18 9.38
CA ARG A 67 -1.02 7.51 9.71
C ARG A 67 -0.49 8.02 11.04
N ALA A 68 -0.38 7.18 12.06
CA ALA A 68 0.20 7.57 13.33
C ALA A 68 1.67 8.02 13.18
N SER A 69 2.46 7.36 12.32
CA SER A 69 3.83 7.78 12.01
C SER A 69 3.87 9.11 11.25
N LEU A 70 2.97 9.31 10.28
CA LEU A 70 2.88 10.57 9.53
C LEU A 70 2.39 11.74 10.40
N ASP A 71 1.46 11.50 11.31
CA ASP A 71 0.99 12.50 12.26
C ASP A 71 2.12 12.94 13.20
N ALA A 72 2.93 11.99 13.71
CA ALA A 72 4.11 12.31 14.51
C ALA A 72 5.16 13.11 13.71
N LEU A 73 5.31 12.84 12.42
CA LEU A 73 6.17 13.63 11.53
C LEU A 73 5.64 15.06 11.37
N ALA A 74 4.34 15.22 11.10
CA ALA A 74 3.71 16.53 10.96
C ALA A 74 3.75 17.34 12.26
N GLU A 75 3.66 16.69 13.43
CA GLU A 75 3.84 17.36 14.73
C GLU A 75 5.28 17.83 14.91
N ALA A 76 6.27 17.00 14.60
CA ALA A 76 7.69 17.34 14.73
C ALA A 76 8.17 18.37 13.70
N ARG A 77 7.51 18.42 12.53
CA ARG A 77 7.84 19.28 11.39
C ARG A 77 6.56 19.83 10.77
N SER A 78 5.96 20.81 11.45
CA SER A 78 4.70 21.43 11.03
C SER A 78 4.78 22.20 9.71
N ASP A 79 5.99 22.55 9.27
CA ASP A 79 6.29 23.16 7.98
C ASP A 79 6.40 22.14 6.83
N PHE A 80 6.48 20.84 7.14
CA PHE A 80 6.68 19.80 6.14
C PHE A 80 5.38 19.46 5.39
N GLN A 81 5.39 19.69 4.08
CA GLN A 81 4.29 19.43 3.16
C GLN A 81 4.87 18.80 1.88
N PRO A 82 5.00 17.46 1.81
CA PRO A 82 5.61 16.82 0.65
C PRO A 82 4.74 16.97 -0.59
N ARG A 83 5.35 17.31 -1.72
CA ARG A 83 4.69 17.35 -3.04
C ARG A 83 4.92 16.05 -3.80
N THR A 84 5.95 15.30 -3.45
CA THR A 84 6.34 14.05 -4.09
C THR A 84 6.56 12.92 -3.08
N LEU A 85 6.09 11.71 -3.41
CA LEU A 85 6.25 10.49 -2.62
C LEU A 85 6.99 9.42 -3.41
N LEU A 86 7.95 8.75 -2.78
CA LEU A 86 8.53 7.49 -3.24
C LEU A 86 8.34 6.42 -2.16
N ASP A 87 7.58 5.38 -2.46
CA ASP A 87 7.31 4.28 -1.52
C ASP A 87 7.90 2.96 -2.05
N ILE A 88 8.85 2.41 -1.29
CA ILE A 88 9.61 1.21 -1.64
C ILE A 88 8.96 0.00 -0.98
N GLY A 89 8.61 -1.03 -1.76
CA GLY A 89 7.78 -2.12 -1.23
C GLY A 89 6.35 -1.66 -0.96
N ALA A 90 5.83 -0.79 -1.81
CA ALA A 90 4.61 -0.02 -1.63
C ALA A 90 3.34 -0.84 -1.32
N GLY A 91 3.36 -2.13 -1.69
CA GLY A 91 2.19 -2.97 -1.57
C GLY A 91 1.00 -2.37 -2.34
N PRO A 92 -0.23 -2.48 -1.79
CA PRO A 92 -1.42 -1.92 -2.43
C PRO A 92 -1.52 -0.38 -2.30
N GLY A 93 -0.46 0.31 -1.86
CA GLY A 93 -0.41 1.76 -1.75
C GLY A 93 -0.91 2.32 -0.41
N THR A 94 -0.77 1.57 0.69
CA THR A 94 -1.24 2.03 2.01
C THR A 94 -0.63 3.37 2.41
N MET A 95 0.67 3.58 2.15
CA MET A 95 1.35 4.85 2.41
C MET A 95 0.81 5.99 1.55
N LEU A 96 0.52 5.76 0.27
CA LEU A 96 -0.09 6.74 -0.61
C LEU A 96 -1.42 7.27 -0.03
N TRP A 97 -2.32 6.36 0.35
CA TRP A 97 -3.60 6.74 0.95
C TRP A 97 -3.42 7.51 2.25
N ALA A 98 -2.48 7.07 3.08
CA ALA A 98 -2.20 7.72 4.36
C ALA A 98 -1.56 9.11 4.20
N THR A 99 -0.75 9.28 3.17
CA THR A 99 -0.11 10.56 2.80
C THR A 99 -1.16 11.53 2.29
N LEU A 100 -2.04 11.10 1.38
CA LEU A 100 -3.10 11.94 0.81
C LEU A 100 -4.17 12.37 1.84
N ASP A 101 -4.43 11.53 2.84
CA ASP A 101 -5.34 11.85 3.94
C ASP A 101 -4.82 13.00 4.82
N LEU A 102 -3.49 13.17 4.91
CA LEU A 102 -2.85 14.24 5.69
C LEU A 102 -2.45 15.45 4.85
N TRP A 103 -1.89 15.20 3.69
CA TRP A 103 -1.42 16.20 2.73
C TRP A 103 -2.14 15.99 1.40
N SER A 104 -3.30 16.64 1.25
CA SER A 104 -4.13 16.59 0.04
C SER A 104 -3.43 17.13 -1.21
N ASP A 105 -2.36 17.89 -0.98
CA ASP A 105 -1.59 18.64 -1.97
C ASP A 105 -0.44 17.81 -2.58
N LEU A 106 -0.39 16.50 -2.36
CA LEU A 106 0.57 15.62 -3.03
C LEU A 106 0.35 15.67 -4.55
N GLU A 107 1.40 15.96 -5.33
CA GLU A 107 1.32 16.05 -6.80
C GLU A 107 1.61 14.72 -7.49
N ALA A 108 2.57 13.97 -6.97
CA ALA A 108 3.06 12.76 -7.60
C ALA A 108 3.50 11.71 -6.57
N ALA A 109 3.28 10.44 -6.89
CA ALA A 109 3.73 9.31 -6.11
C ALA A 109 4.26 8.19 -7.00
N VAL A 110 5.47 7.73 -6.71
CA VAL A 110 6.09 6.57 -7.32
C VAL A 110 6.07 5.43 -6.32
N MET A 111 5.50 4.30 -6.72
CA MET A 111 5.24 3.14 -5.87
C MET A 111 6.01 1.95 -6.42
N LEU A 112 7.15 1.60 -5.82
CA LEU A 112 7.95 0.45 -6.23
C LEU A 112 7.43 -0.82 -5.55
N GLU A 113 7.00 -1.81 -6.31
CA GLU A 113 6.48 -3.06 -5.76
C GLU A 113 6.80 -4.24 -6.68
N ALA A 114 7.32 -5.34 -6.12
CA ALA A 114 7.73 -6.50 -6.89
C ALA A 114 6.54 -7.30 -7.44
N SER A 115 5.45 -7.43 -6.66
CA SER A 115 4.29 -8.24 -7.03
C SER A 115 3.39 -7.55 -8.04
N ALA A 116 3.28 -8.12 -9.24
CA ALA A 116 2.35 -7.66 -10.26
C ALA A 116 0.89 -7.69 -9.80
N ALA A 117 0.49 -8.69 -9.00
CA ALA A 117 -0.86 -8.79 -8.46
C ALA A 117 -1.17 -7.63 -7.51
N VAL A 118 -0.20 -7.28 -6.67
CA VAL A 118 -0.35 -6.18 -5.71
C VAL A 118 -0.38 -4.83 -6.42
N ARG A 119 0.52 -4.60 -7.39
CA ARG A 119 0.51 -3.38 -8.22
C ARG A 119 -0.84 -3.18 -8.90
N LYS A 120 -1.38 -4.21 -9.53
CA LYS A 120 -2.69 -4.15 -10.20
C LYS A 120 -3.80 -3.72 -9.25
N ILE A 121 -3.81 -4.25 -8.02
CA ILE A 121 -4.79 -3.90 -7.00
C ILE A 121 -4.59 -2.45 -6.51
N GLY A 122 -3.34 -2.04 -6.25
CA GLY A 122 -3.04 -0.66 -5.85
C GLY A 122 -3.48 0.35 -6.91
N GLN A 123 -3.16 0.09 -8.18
CA GLN A 123 -3.62 0.88 -9.32
C GLN A 123 -5.15 0.93 -9.41
N THR A 124 -5.83 -0.20 -9.20
CA THR A 124 -7.30 -0.27 -9.23
C THR A 124 -7.93 0.54 -8.09
N LEU A 125 -7.35 0.50 -6.90
CA LEU A 125 -7.84 1.27 -5.74
C LEU A 125 -7.64 2.78 -5.97
N ALA A 126 -6.47 3.18 -6.45
CA ALA A 126 -6.13 4.58 -6.68
C ALA A 126 -6.85 5.20 -7.89
N ALA A 127 -7.20 4.39 -8.89
CA ALA A 127 -7.93 4.83 -10.07
C ALA A 127 -9.19 5.61 -9.69
N GLU A 128 -9.42 6.72 -10.40
CA GLU A 128 -10.60 7.60 -10.28
C GLU A 128 -10.80 8.30 -8.92
N THR A 129 -9.98 7.99 -7.91
CA THR A 129 -10.11 8.54 -6.55
C THR A 129 -8.94 9.44 -6.16
N VAL A 130 -7.73 9.08 -6.60
CA VAL A 130 -6.50 9.81 -6.28
C VAL A 130 -6.22 10.84 -7.37
N ALA A 131 -6.18 12.12 -6.98
CA ALA A 131 -5.88 13.23 -7.89
C ALA A 131 -4.38 13.34 -8.24
N ALA A 132 -3.50 12.90 -7.33
CA ALA A 132 -2.07 12.86 -7.56
C ALA A 132 -1.72 11.94 -8.74
N ARG A 133 -0.68 12.28 -9.49
CA ARG A 133 -0.14 11.38 -10.52
C ARG A 133 0.52 10.19 -9.83
N THR A 134 0.01 8.99 -10.08
CA THR A 134 0.53 7.77 -9.44
C THR A 134 1.16 6.86 -10.48
N GLU A 135 2.32 6.31 -10.15
CA GLU A 135 3.03 5.35 -10.99
C GLU A 135 3.46 4.15 -10.15
N TRP A 136 2.99 2.95 -10.51
CA TRP A 136 3.46 1.70 -9.90
C TRP A 136 4.53 1.06 -10.77
N LEU A 137 5.75 1.03 -10.26
CA LEU A 137 6.91 0.44 -10.92
C LEU A 137 7.13 -0.99 -10.45
N ALA A 138 7.43 -1.88 -11.38
CA ALA A 138 7.92 -3.21 -11.05
C ALA A 138 9.40 -3.10 -10.65
N GLY A 139 9.75 -3.61 -9.48
CA GLY A 139 11.16 -3.73 -9.11
C GLY A 139 11.38 -4.38 -7.76
N ASP A 140 12.60 -4.85 -7.57
CA ASP A 140 13.14 -5.34 -6.31
C ASP A 140 13.99 -4.24 -5.67
N ALA A 141 13.63 -3.81 -4.47
CA ALA A 141 14.34 -2.77 -3.74
C ALA A 141 15.83 -3.08 -3.47
N THR A 142 16.25 -4.34 -3.60
CA THR A 142 17.64 -4.75 -3.42
C THR A 142 18.51 -4.56 -4.68
N ILE A 143 17.90 -4.29 -5.83
CA ILE A 143 18.58 -4.24 -7.14
C ILE A 143 18.18 -2.99 -7.95
N ASP A 144 16.92 -2.58 -7.88
CA ASP A 144 16.29 -1.66 -8.83
C ASP A 144 16.08 -0.24 -8.26
N LEU A 145 17.12 0.36 -7.65
CA LEU A 145 17.03 1.72 -7.08
C LEU A 145 17.72 2.80 -7.93
N THR A 146 18.57 2.42 -8.88
CA THR A 146 19.53 3.34 -9.52
C THR A 146 18.88 4.44 -10.36
N ASP A 147 17.69 4.19 -10.91
CA ASP A 147 16.98 5.12 -11.80
C ASP A 147 15.82 5.87 -11.12
N LEU A 148 15.60 5.63 -9.81
CA LEU A 148 14.54 6.29 -9.07
C LEU A 148 14.87 7.77 -8.84
N GLN A 149 13.88 8.60 -9.10
CA GLN A 149 14.01 10.05 -8.92
C GLN A 149 13.85 10.41 -7.43
N PRO A 150 14.52 11.49 -6.95
CA PRO A 150 14.31 12.00 -5.60
C PRO A 150 12.84 12.38 -5.35
N ALA A 151 12.39 12.22 -4.11
CA ALA A 151 11.08 12.64 -3.64
C ALA A 151 11.19 13.34 -2.27
N ASP A 152 10.22 14.19 -1.95
CA ASP A 152 10.18 14.92 -0.68
C ASP A 152 9.96 13.98 0.51
N LEU A 153 9.13 12.95 0.32
CA LEU A 153 8.88 11.87 1.27
C LEU A 153 9.30 10.53 0.66
N VAL A 154 10.17 9.79 1.36
CA VAL A 154 10.63 8.45 0.96
C VAL A 154 10.36 7.45 2.09
N THR A 155 9.76 6.30 1.76
CA THR A 155 9.30 5.28 2.72
C THR A 155 9.68 3.87 2.28
N ALA A 156 9.83 2.93 3.23
CA ALA A 156 10.23 1.53 2.99
C ALA A 156 9.77 0.60 4.13
#